data_AF-A0A1H8U9B2-F1
#
_entry.id   AF-A0A1H8U9B2-F1
#
_cell.length_a   1.000
_cell.length_b   1.000
_cell.length_c   1.000
_cell.angle_alpha   90.00
_cell.angle_beta   90.00
_cell.angle_gamma   90.00
#
_symmetry.space_group_name_H-M   'P 1'
#
loop_
_entity.id
_entity.type
_entity.pdbx_description
1 polymer ?
#
loop_
_entity_poly.entity_id
_entity_poly.type
_entity_poly.pdbx_seq_one_letter_code
_entity_poly.pdbx_strand_id
1 'polypeptide(L)'
;MSTLVLSAVGQAAGSALGGPIGGAIGQALGAAGGSALDRAMFGSRPKPQINIGPRLADLHVTASTEGAGISRVFGRVRVGGQIIWATKIKEVQKVEKVKSAGGKGGGGQKQFNVTYSYSVSVAIALCEGPIVAVGQVYADGKPIALAAYGARVYLGDEAQGPDPKIAAIEGADNAPAYRGLAYIVFEDLPLAGFGNRVPVLTAEVIRRAPNASGRPALEDLVTAVTMIPSMGEFTYATVPVNASTFGGIAGQNTVSGGVDALKALDQLAVEAPRCRHVSLVVAWQGTDLRLGACRIVPKVETANKATTPEWLAGGVDRASAAIVSRDAGGAPMLGGAPSDLSVVQLIQALKGRGYAVTLYPFVMMDIAHGNGLPDPYGAAEQAAFPWRGRVTCHPAPGRPGSPDKTAAAADQVAAFFGSVAPAELAWNGKTVTSARAEFSFRRFILHCARLAEAAGGVESFLIGSEMIGLTTVRSDASTFPAVAQLVSLAADARSILGSATKIGYSADWTEYASHRPADGSGDVYFHLDPLWSNANIDFVGIDNYMPLADWRDGFDHLDARAGVPSPYDPAYLTGNVAAGELFDWYYPTPADRDA
;
A
#
# COMPACT_ATOMS: atom_id res chain seq x y z
N MET A 1 30.65 -6.93 -10.99
CA MET A 1 30.72 -6.04 -9.81
C MET A 1 31.15 -6.79 -8.55
N SER A 2 30.70 -8.03 -8.36
CA SER A 2 31.15 -8.98 -7.32
C SER A 2 32.68 -9.10 -7.20
N THR A 3 33.40 -9.23 -8.30
CA THR A 3 34.88 -9.32 -8.33
C THR A 3 35.59 -8.08 -7.79
N LEU A 4 35.08 -6.88 -8.08
CA LEU A 4 35.61 -5.61 -7.57
C LEU A 4 35.32 -5.46 -6.07
N VAL A 5 34.09 -5.76 -5.65
CA VAL A 5 33.67 -5.64 -4.25
C VAL A 5 34.39 -6.66 -3.34
N LEU A 6 34.48 -7.92 -3.76
CA LEU A 6 35.19 -8.96 -3.00
C LEU A 6 36.71 -8.75 -2.99
N SER A 7 37.29 -8.18 -4.05
CA SER A 7 38.71 -7.79 -4.05
C SER A 7 39.00 -6.65 -3.07
N ALA A 8 38.08 -5.68 -2.93
CA ALA A 8 38.21 -4.57 -1.98
C ALA A 8 38.00 -5.02 -0.53
N VAL A 9 37.06 -5.93 -0.28
CA VAL A 9 36.82 -6.53 1.04
C VAL A 9 37.96 -7.46 1.46
N GLY A 10 38.50 -8.28 0.55
CA GLY A 10 39.67 -9.12 0.80
C GLY A 10 40.94 -8.32 1.06
N GLN A 11 41.10 -7.17 0.40
CA GLN A 11 42.21 -6.24 0.64
C GLN A 11 42.10 -5.53 1.99
N ALA A 12 40.88 -5.16 2.40
CA ALA A 12 40.61 -4.54 3.71
C ALA A 12 40.80 -5.53 4.88
N ALA A 13 40.39 -6.79 4.72
CA ALA A 13 40.57 -7.83 5.74
C ALA A 13 42.03 -8.32 5.84
N GLY A 14 42.72 -8.48 4.71
CA GLY A 14 44.13 -8.90 4.68
C GLY A 14 45.10 -7.84 5.21
N SER A 15 44.78 -6.55 5.03
CA SER A 15 45.58 -5.45 5.59
C SER A 15 45.39 -5.28 7.10
N ALA A 16 44.20 -5.58 7.63
CA ALA A 16 43.90 -5.54 9.06
C ALA A 16 44.61 -6.66 9.88
N LEU A 17 44.95 -7.79 9.25
CA LEU A 17 45.56 -8.95 9.90
C LEU A 17 47.08 -9.09 9.68
N GLY A 18 47.65 -8.52 8.61
CA GLY A 18 49.05 -8.79 8.23
C GLY A 18 49.81 -7.62 7.58
N GLY A 19 49.30 -6.39 7.66
CA GLY A 19 49.95 -5.22 7.06
C GLY A 19 49.99 -5.26 5.51
N PRO A 20 50.84 -4.43 4.87
CA PRO A 20 50.81 -4.21 3.41
C PRO A 20 51.03 -5.48 2.57
N ILE A 21 51.78 -6.45 3.08
CA ILE A 21 52.06 -7.73 2.42
C ILE A 21 50.83 -8.66 2.49
N GLY A 22 50.09 -8.64 3.61
CA GLY A 22 48.81 -9.36 3.75
C GLY A 22 47.71 -8.81 2.83
N GLY A 23 47.74 -7.51 2.51
CA GLY A 23 46.83 -6.87 1.57
C GLY A 23 46.98 -7.38 0.12
N ALA A 24 48.19 -7.69 -0.34
CA ALA A 24 48.43 -8.21 -1.69
C ALA A 24 48.02 -9.69 -1.84
N ILE A 25 48.20 -10.51 -0.79
CA ILE A 25 47.80 -11.92 -0.77
C ILE A 25 46.27 -12.05 -0.67
N GLY A 26 45.61 -11.21 0.14
CA GLY A 26 44.15 -11.15 0.25
C GLY A 26 43.46 -10.73 -1.06
N GLN A 27 44.11 -9.86 -1.85
CA GLN A 27 43.62 -9.44 -3.16
C GLN A 27 43.68 -10.58 -4.20
N ALA A 28 44.74 -11.41 -4.17
CA ALA A 28 44.90 -12.55 -5.07
C ALA A 28 43.92 -13.71 -4.76
N LEU A 29 43.66 -14.00 -3.48
CA LEU A 29 42.67 -15.01 -3.07
C LEU A 29 41.22 -14.58 -3.33
N GLY A 30 40.89 -13.31 -3.11
CA GLY A 30 39.57 -12.75 -3.44
C GLY A 30 39.27 -12.75 -4.95
N ALA A 31 40.29 -12.52 -5.78
CA ALA A 31 40.16 -12.60 -7.24
C ALA A 31 40.00 -14.05 -7.74
N ALA A 32 40.70 -15.02 -7.13
CA ALA A 32 40.58 -16.43 -7.49
C ALA A 32 39.19 -17.00 -7.11
N GLY A 33 38.70 -16.72 -5.89
CA GLY A 33 37.38 -17.15 -5.42
C GLY A 33 36.22 -16.51 -6.19
N GLY A 34 36.31 -15.22 -6.51
CA GLY A 34 35.32 -14.54 -7.36
C GLY A 34 35.24 -15.09 -8.79
N SER A 35 36.39 -15.51 -9.37
CA SER A 35 36.45 -16.05 -10.73
C SER A 35 35.93 -17.50 -10.87
N ALA A 36 35.82 -18.24 -9.75
CA ALA A 36 35.25 -19.58 -9.70
C ALA A 36 33.72 -19.53 -9.54
N LEU A 37 33.21 -18.61 -8.71
CA LEU A 37 31.77 -18.35 -8.56
C LEU A 37 31.15 -17.75 -9.83
N ASP A 38 31.83 -16.79 -10.48
CA ASP A 38 31.37 -16.21 -11.76
C ASP A 38 31.37 -17.27 -12.89
N ARG A 39 32.27 -18.27 -12.85
CA ARG A 39 32.30 -19.41 -13.81
C ARG A 39 31.21 -20.45 -13.54
N ALA A 40 30.85 -20.67 -12.27
CA ALA A 40 29.78 -21.58 -11.88
C ALA A 40 28.38 -20.98 -12.17
N MET A 41 28.22 -19.66 -12.05
CA MET A 41 26.95 -18.98 -12.36
C MET A 41 26.76 -18.62 -13.85
N PHE A 42 27.83 -18.39 -14.61
CA PHE A 42 27.74 -17.91 -16.00
C PHE A 42 28.47 -18.78 -17.02
N GLY A 43 28.51 -20.10 -16.81
CA GLY A 43 29.15 -21.08 -17.68
C GLY A 43 29.01 -20.77 -19.19
N SER A 44 30.17 -20.69 -19.85
CA SER A 44 30.44 -20.72 -21.31
C SER A 44 29.26 -20.43 -22.26
N ARG A 45 28.71 -19.21 -22.24
CA ARG A 45 27.92 -18.71 -23.38
C ARG A 45 28.81 -17.86 -24.29
N PRO A 46 28.75 -18.02 -25.63
CA PRO A 46 29.52 -17.20 -26.56
C PRO A 46 29.24 -15.72 -26.28
N LYS A 47 30.30 -14.91 -26.19
CA LYS A 47 30.23 -13.48 -25.87
C LYS A 47 29.17 -12.82 -26.76
N PRO A 48 28.09 -12.24 -26.21
CA PRO A 48 27.14 -11.49 -27.01
C PRO A 48 27.89 -10.30 -27.63
N GLN A 49 27.66 -10.08 -28.91
CA GLN A 49 28.13 -8.90 -29.62
C GLN A 49 27.50 -7.67 -28.96
N ILE A 50 28.28 -6.94 -28.16
CA ILE A 50 27.79 -5.76 -27.44
C ILE A 50 27.69 -4.61 -28.44
N ASN A 51 26.53 -4.48 -29.07
CA ASN A 51 26.14 -3.26 -29.74
C ASN A 51 25.82 -2.23 -28.65
N ILE A 52 26.73 -1.28 -28.44
CA ILE A 52 26.52 -0.19 -27.47
C ILE A 52 25.45 0.74 -28.07
N GLY A 53 24.22 0.58 -27.58
CA GLY A 53 23.12 1.51 -27.85
C GLY A 53 23.32 2.87 -27.16
N PRO A 54 22.48 3.86 -27.48
CA PRO A 54 22.59 5.22 -26.94
C PRO A 54 22.56 5.21 -25.40
N ARG A 55 23.44 6.02 -24.79
CA ARG A 55 23.60 6.14 -23.33
C ARG A 55 22.42 6.90 -22.71
N LEU A 56 22.09 6.58 -21.46
CA LEU A 56 21.17 7.38 -20.64
C LEU A 56 21.69 8.82 -20.58
N ALA A 57 20.89 9.76 -21.07
CA ALA A 57 21.13 11.18 -20.91
C ALA A 57 20.34 11.68 -19.69
N ASP A 58 21.04 12.20 -18.69
CA ASP A 58 20.41 12.81 -17.50
C ASP A 58 19.60 14.08 -17.85
N LEU A 59 19.73 14.59 -19.08
CA LEU A 59 19.05 15.77 -19.57
C LEU A 59 17.96 15.41 -20.59
N HIS A 60 16.73 15.31 -20.12
CA HIS A 60 15.55 15.14 -20.96
C HIS A 60 15.14 16.49 -21.54
N VAL A 61 15.76 16.88 -22.65
CA VAL A 61 15.40 18.10 -23.39
C VAL A 61 14.26 17.78 -24.34
N THR A 62 13.22 18.62 -24.35
CA THR A 62 12.28 18.64 -25.46
C THR A 62 12.97 19.20 -26.68
N ALA A 63 13.33 18.33 -27.61
CA ALA A 63 13.89 18.74 -28.89
C ALA A 63 12.80 18.79 -29.96
N SER A 64 13.18 19.40 -31.09
CA SER A 64 12.42 19.41 -32.34
C SER A 64 13.41 18.99 -33.42
N THR A 65 13.85 17.73 -33.36
CA THR A 65 14.91 17.21 -34.24
C THR A 65 14.36 16.07 -35.09
N GLU A 66 14.35 16.26 -36.40
CA GLU A 66 14.07 15.18 -37.34
C GLU A 66 15.16 14.10 -37.25
N GLY A 67 14.76 12.83 -37.25
CA GLY A 67 15.67 11.68 -37.10
C GLY A 67 15.92 11.23 -35.66
N ALA A 68 15.33 11.90 -34.66
CA ALA A 68 15.31 11.38 -33.30
C ALA A 68 14.54 10.04 -33.23
N GLY A 69 15.08 9.06 -32.51
CA GLY A 69 14.42 7.77 -32.32
C GLY A 69 13.16 7.88 -31.46
N ILE A 70 12.15 7.07 -31.75
CA ILE A 70 10.96 6.95 -30.91
C ILE A 70 11.30 6.08 -29.69
N SER A 71 11.17 6.66 -28.49
CA SER A 71 11.39 5.94 -27.23
C SER A 71 10.42 4.76 -27.08
N ARG A 72 10.92 3.63 -26.58
CA ARG A 72 10.11 2.50 -26.12
C ARG A 72 10.33 2.36 -24.62
N VAL A 73 9.25 2.39 -23.84
CA VAL A 73 9.31 2.33 -22.38
C VAL A 73 8.38 1.26 -21.83
N PHE A 74 8.76 0.65 -20.72
CA PHE A 74 7.94 -0.34 -20.01
C PHE A 74 7.98 -0.04 -18.51
N GLY A 75 6.83 -0.17 -17.85
CA GLY A 75 6.60 0.29 -16.48
C GLY A 75 6.20 1.76 -16.43
N ARG A 76 6.50 2.39 -15.29
CA ARG A 76 6.28 3.82 -14.99
C ARG A 76 7.59 4.57 -15.16
N VAL A 77 7.74 5.31 -16.26
CA VAL A 77 9.02 5.94 -16.66
C VAL A 77 8.80 7.40 -17.04
N ARG A 78 9.63 8.30 -16.52
CA ARG A 78 9.64 9.71 -16.95
C ARG A 78 10.41 9.83 -18.26
N VAL A 79 9.75 10.35 -19.30
CA VAL A 79 10.33 10.58 -20.63
C VAL A 79 10.30 12.05 -21.00
N GLY A 80 11.29 12.49 -21.79
CA GLY A 80 11.29 13.81 -22.43
C GLY A 80 10.46 13.78 -23.69
N GLY A 81 9.57 14.76 -23.84
CA GLY A 81 8.72 14.85 -25.03
C GLY A 81 9.47 15.41 -26.25
N GLN A 82 8.99 15.16 -27.46
CA GLN A 82 9.50 15.73 -28.71
C GLN A 82 8.38 16.48 -29.44
N ILE A 83 8.63 17.70 -29.93
CA ILE A 83 7.60 18.44 -30.67
C ILE A 83 7.42 17.80 -32.05
N ILE A 84 6.18 17.42 -32.38
CA ILE A 84 5.82 16.79 -33.67
C ILE A 84 4.90 17.65 -34.53
N TRP A 85 4.27 18.67 -33.93
CA TRP A 85 3.47 19.68 -34.61
C TRP A 85 3.38 20.92 -33.73
N ALA A 86 3.43 22.12 -34.33
CA ALA A 86 3.24 23.37 -33.63
C ALA A 86 2.71 24.45 -34.57
N THR A 87 1.83 25.30 -34.08
CA THR A 87 1.42 26.51 -34.81
C THR A 87 2.49 27.59 -34.72
N LYS A 88 2.34 28.63 -35.55
CA LYS A 88 3.03 29.91 -35.28
C LYS A 88 2.56 30.46 -33.91
N ILE A 89 3.45 31.18 -33.22
CA ILE A 89 3.09 31.87 -31.98
C ILE A 89 2.05 32.94 -32.30
N LYS A 90 0.96 32.92 -31.55
CA LYS A 90 -0.11 33.93 -31.61
C LYS A 90 0.18 35.01 -30.59
N GLU A 91 0.33 36.25 -31.07
CA GLU A 91 0.47 37.45 -30.23
C GLU A 91 -0.88 38.15 -30.09
N VAL A 92 -1.26 38.51 -28.86
CA VAL A 92 -2.43 39.33 -28.56
C VAL A 92 -1.98 40.61 -27.87
N GLN A 93 -2.27 41.74 -28.51
CA GLN A 93 -2.00 43.07 -27.98
C GLN A 93 -3.22 43.58 -27.21
N LYS A 94 -3.05 43.91 -25.93
CA LYS A 94 -4.08 44.55 -25.10
C LYS A 94 -3.66 45.97 -24.75
N VAL A 95 -4.45 46.94 -25.21
CA VAL A 95 -4.23 48.38 -24.99
C VAL A 95 -5.20 48.89 -23.93
N GLU A 96 -4.70 49.27 -22.77
CA GLU A 96 -5.48 49.86 -21.68
C GLU A 96 -5.19 51.36 -21.57
N LYS A 97 -6.24 52.19 -21.50
CA LYS A 97 -6.07 53.63 -21.32
C LYS A 97 -5.86 53.95 -19.85
N VAL A 98 -4.72 54.54 -19.49
CA VAL A 98 -4.44 54.96 -18.12
C VAL A 98 -5.31 56.17 -17.79
N LYS A 99 -6.18 56.06 -16.78
CA LYS A 99 -6.89 57.21 -16.23
C LYS A 99 -5.91 58.00 -15.35
N SER A 100 -5.32 59.06 -15.89
CA SER A 100 -4.60 60.04 -15.09
C SER A 100 -5.57 60.77 -14.16
N ALA A 101 -5.43 60.58 -12.84
CA ALA A 101 -6.16 61.36 -11.84
C ALA A 101 -5.70 62.83 -11.91
N GLY A 102 -6.67 63.74 -11.86
CA GLY A 102 -6.52 65.13 -12.28
C GLY A 102 -5.52 65.96 -11.47
N GLY A 103 -4.76 66.78 -12.20
CA GLY A 103 -4.14 68.02 -11.73
C GLY A 103 -4.56 69.16 -12.67
N LYS A 104 -5.06 70.26 -12.11
CA LYS A 104 -5.53 71.44 -12.86
C LYS A 104 -4.35 72.10 -13.59
N GLY A 105 -4.38 72.07 -14.93
CA GLY A 105 -3.55 72.93 -15.79
C GLY A 105 -2.55 72.16 -16.66
N GLY A 106 -2.78 72.15 -17.98
CA GLY A 106 -1.84 71.66 -18.99
C GLY A 106 -2.32 70.40 -19.70
N GLY A 107 -2.35 70.41 -21.04
CA GLY A 107 -2.87 69.33 -21.88
C GLY A 107 -2.17 67.99 -21.62
N GLY A 108 -2.85 67.10 -20.89
CA GLY A 108 -2.34 65.77 -20.57
C GLY A 108 -2.30 64.86 -21.80
N GLN A 109 -1.12 64.32 -22.09
CA GLN A 109 -0.91 63.27 -23.09
C GLN A 109 -1.76 62.04 -22.72
N LYS A 110 -2.48 61.46 -23.70
CA LYS A 110 -3.20 60.20 -23.50
C LYS A 110 -2.17 59.09 -23.29
N GLN A 111 -2.04 58.59 -22.06
CA GLN A 111 -1.15 57.47 -21.75
C GLN A 111 -1.90 56.15 -21.96
N PHE A 112 -1.33 55.27 -22.78
CA PHE A 112 -1.83 53.92 -23.03
C PHE A 112 -0.83 52.92 -22.46
N ASN A 113 -1.32 51.91 -21.76
CA ASN A 113 -0.57 50.75 -21.33
C ASN A 113 -0.79 49.64 -22.37
N VAL A 114 0.26 49.26 -23.11
CA VAL A 114 0.19 48.20 -24.12
C VAL A 114 0.85 46.97 -23.55
N THR A 115 0.09 45.88 -23.42
CA THR A 115 0.59 44.58 -22.96
C THR A 115 0.45 43.56 -24.08
N TYR A 116 1.42 42.65 -24.18
CA TYR A 116 1.43 41.56 -25.15
C TYR A 116 1.30 40.23 -24.41
N SER A 117 0.47 39.33 -24.93
CA SER A 117 0.41 37.94 -24.49
C SER A 117 0.63 37.01 -25.68
N TYR A 118 1.28 35.88 -25.41
CA TYR A 118 1.67 34.91 -26.42
C TYR A 118 1.06 33.54 -26.11
N SER A 119 0.53 32.88 -27.13
CA SER A 119 0.07 31.50 -27.06
C SER A 119 0.51 30.68 -28.26
N VAL A 120 0.54 29.35 -28.10
CA VAL A 120 0.86 28.41 -29.19
C VAL A 120 0.07 27.12 -29.01
N SER A 121 -0.38 26.52 -30.11
CA SER A 121 -0.87 25.13 -30.07
C SER A 121 0.26 24.20 -30.48
N VAL A 122 0.49 23.14 -29.70
CA VAL A 122 1.65 22.26 -29.87
C VAL A 122 1.29 20.81 -29.54
N ALA A 123 1.81 19.86 -30.32
CA ALA A 123 1.75 18.44 -30.06
C ALA A 123 3.14 17.90 -29.70
N ILE A 124 3.21 17.14 -28.61
CA ILE A 124 4.45 16.65 -28.02
C ILE A 124 4.37 15.12 -27.92
N ALA A 125 5.15 14.42 -28.73
CA ALA A 125 5.33 12.97 -28.69
C ALA A 125 6.07 12.53 -27.43
N LEU A 126 5.67 11.39 -26.86
CA LEU A 126 6.29 10.82 -25.66
C LEU A 126 7.07 9.55 -25.96
N CYS A 127 6.39 8.55 -26.53
CA CYS A 127 6.95 7.24 -26.83
C CYS A 127 6.02 6.47 -27.78
N GLU A 128 6.49 5.32 -28.26
CA GLU A 128 5.66 4.34 -28.96
C GLU A 128 4.52 3.86 -28.03
N GLY A 129 3.31 3.78 -28.57
CA GLY A 129 2.12 3.27 -27.89
C GLY A 129 1.87 1.77 -28.14
N PRO A 130 0.70 1.26 -27.72
CA PRO A 130 -0.22 1.91 -26.81
C PRO A 130 0.38 2.02 -25.39
N ILE A 131 0.21 3.17 -24.76
CA ILE A 131 0.47 3.37 -23.33
C ILE A 131 -0.83 3.15 -22.54
N VAL A 132 -0.70 2.84 -21.24
CA VAL A 132 -1.87 2.75 -20.34
C VAL A 132 -2.34 4.14 -19.95
N ALA A 133 -1.42 5.00 -19.52
CA ALA A 133 -1.73 6.35 -19.05
C ALA A 133 -0.49 7.25 -19.02
N VAL A 134 -0.75 8.55 -18.89
CA VAL A 134 0.25 9.56 -18.53
C VAL A 134 0.03 9.94 -17.05
N GLY A 135 1.08 9.82 -16.24
CA GLY A 135 1.12 10.24 -14.84
C GLY A 135 1.42 11.74 -14.70
N GLN A 136 2.32 12.09 -13.77
CA GLN A 136 2.68 13.50 -13.54
C GLN A 136 3.42 14.08 -14.75
N VAL A 137 2.96 15.25 -15.22
CA VAL A 137 3.60 16.03 -16.28
C VAL A 137 4.33 17.22 -15.68
N TYR A 138 5.48 17.55 -16.26
CA TYR A 138 6.32 18.66 -15.84
C TYR A 138 6.66 19.56 -17.02
N ALA A 139 6.55 20.87 -16.81
CA ALA A 139 7.02 21.91 -17.72
C ALA A 139 8.21 22.64 -17.07
N ASP A 140 9.37 22.66 -17.74
CA ASP A 140 10.63 23.19 -17.22
C ASP A 140 10.98 22.65 -15.81
N GLY A 141 10.71 21.36 -15.59
CA GLY A 141 10.95 20.68 -14.32
C GLY A 141 9.88 20.90 -13.24
N LYS A 142 8.89 21.78 -13.45
CA LYS A 142 7.81 22.05 -12.50
C LYS A 142 6.55 21.24 -12.83
N PRO A 143 5.91 20.58 -11.84
CA PRO A 143 4.65 19.87 -12.06
C PRO A 143 3.58 20.79 -12.64
N ILE A 144 2.85 20.30 -13.65
CA ILE A 144 1.68 20.97 -14.22
C ILE A 144 0.46 20.05 -14.22
N ALA A 145 -0.72 20.63 -14.09
CA ALA A 145 -1.98 19.92 -14.29
C ALA A 145 -2.45 20.11 -15.74
N LEU A 146 -2.49 19.04 -16.53
CA LEU A 146 -2.86 19.09 -17.95
C LEU A 146 -4.22 19.77 -18.19
N ALA A 147 -5.20 19.52 -17.31
CA ALA A 147 -6.53 20.12 -17.38
C ALA A 147 -6.51 21.67 -17.32
N ALA A 148 -5.57 22.27 -16.57
CA ALA A 148 -5.44 23.73 -16.47
C ALA A 148 -4.98 24.38 -17.79
N TYR A 149 -4.45 23.57 -18.72
CA TYR A 149 -3.97 24.01 -20.03
C TYR A 149 -4.81 23.43 -21.18
N GLY A 150 -5.99 22.87 -20.89
CA GLY A 150 -6.87 22.28 -21.91
C GLY A 150 -6.20 21.17 -22.72
N ALA A 151 -5.20 20.51 -22.16
CA ALA A 151 -4.38 19.55 -22.90
C ALA A 151 -5.11 18.21 -23.09
N ARG A 152 -4.87 17.58 -24.23
CA ARG A 152 -5.44 16.27 -24.62
C ARG A 152 -4.34 15.24 -24.73
N VAL A 153 -4.57 14.06 -24.17
CA VAL A 153 -3.63 12.94 -24.21
C VAL A 153 -4.13 11.90 -25.21
N TYR A 154 -3.21 11.45 -26.07
CA TYR A 154 -3.41 10.36 -27.02
C TYR A 154 -2.55 9.17 -26.58
N LEU A 155 -3.17 7.99 -26.42
CA LEU A 155 -2.50 6.81 -25.85
C LEU A 155 -1.65 6.06 -26.88
N GLY A 156 -1.76 6.39 -28.16
CA GLY A 156 -0.91 5.81 -29.21
C GLY A 156 -1.35 4.43 -29.67
N ASP A 157 -2.65 4.13 -29.62
CA ASP A 157 -3.17 2.94 -30.32
C ASP A 157 -3.25 3.19 -31.84
N GLU A 158 -3.44 2.11 -32.61
CA GLU A 158 -3.53 2.18 -34.08
C GLU A 158 -4.89 2.68 -34.59
N ALA A 159 -5.91 2.73 -33.73
CA ALA A 159 -7.25 3.18 -34.08
C ALA A 159 -7.44 4.69 -33.89
N GLN A 160 -6.53 5.36 -33.18
CA GLN A 160 -6.65 6.78 -32.87
C GLN A 160 -6.73 7.64 -34.13
N GLY A 161 -7.62 8.64 -34.08
CA GLY A 161 -7.81 9.61 -35.14
C GLY A 161 -6.97 10.88 -34.95
N PRO A 162 -6.97 11.78 -35.96
CA PRO A 162 -6.31 13.08 -35.85
C PRO A 162 -6.86 13.94 -34.71
N ASP A 163 -6.01 14.79 -34.12
CA ASP A 163 -6.46 15.75 -33.11
C ASP A 163 -7.37 16.84 -33.74
N PRO A 164 -8.49 17.21 -33.11
CA PRO A 164 -9.42 18.20 -33.66
C PRO A 164 -8.81 19.58 -33.94
N LYS A 165 -7.87 20.05 -33.10
CA LYS A 165 -7.19 21.34 -33.29
C LYS A 165 -6.19 21.28 -34.45
N ILE A 166 -5.47 20.17 -34.56
CA ILE A 166 -4.58 19.92 -35.70
C ILE A 166 -5.42 19.87 -36.99
N ALA A 167 -6.52 19.11 -37.00
CA ALA A 167 -7.42 19.01 -38.14
C ALA A 167 -8.09 20.33 -38.53
N ALA A 168 -8.44 21.17 -37.56
CA ALA A 168 -8.99 22.49 -37.82
C ALA A 168 -7.99 23.43 -38.51
N ILE A 169 -6.69 23.22 -38.32
CA ILE A 169 -5.63 24.10 -38.86
C ILE A 169 -5.07 23.55 -40.17
N GLU A 170 -4.72 22.26 -40.21
CA GLU A 170 -4.11 21.62 -41.38
C GLU A 170 -5.15 21.16 -42.42
N GLY A 171 -6.42 21.06 -42.01
CA GLY A 171 -7.50 20.43 -42.78
C GLY A 171 -7.61 18.93 -42.48
N ALA A 172 -8.83 18.41 -42.48
CA ALA A 172 -9.12 17.02 -42.09
C ALA A 172 -8.34 15.98 -42.91
N ASP A 173 -8.11 16.25 -44.21
CA ASP A 173 -7.41 15.33 -45.11
C ASP A 173 -5.88 15.34 -44.92
N ASN A 174 -5.32 16.40 -44.30
CA ASN A 174 -3.87 16.55 -44.10
C ASN A 174 -3.44 16.33 -42.65
N ALA A 175 -4.39 16.22 -41.72
CA ALA A 175 -4.11 16.12 -40.30
C ALA A 175 -3.54 14.74 -39.94
N PRO A 176 -2.30 14.66 -39.41
CA PRO A 176 -1.74 13.39 -39.00
C PRO A 176 -2.49 12.80 -37.81
N ALA A 177 -2.79 11.50 -37.88
CA ALA A 177 -3.36 10.73 -36.77
C ALA A 177 -2.31 10.22 -35.78
N TYR A 178 -1.02 10.29 -36.15
CA TYR A 178 0.11 9.79 -35.35
C TYR A 178 -0.13 8.40 -34.73
N ARG A 179 -0.73 7.47 -35.49
CA ARG A 179 -1.05 6.12 -35.01
C ARG A 179 0.19 5.40 -34.48
N GLY A 180 0.02 4.63 -33.40
CA GLY A 180 1.13 3.95 -32.74
C GLY A 180 2.04 4.86 -31.89
N LEU A 181 1.75 6.17 -31.80
CA LEU A 181 2.52 7.13 -31.02
C LEU A 181 1.67 7.75 -29.92
N ALA A 182 2.15 7.69 -28.67
CA ALA A 182 1.54 8.41 -27.57
C ALA A 182 2.03 9.86 -27.55
N TYR A 183 1.11 10.82 -27.48
CA TYR A 183 1.44 12.25 -27.52
C TYR A 183 0.43 13.10 -26.73
N ILE A 184 0.85 14.33 -26.40
CA ILE A 184 0.02 15.32 -25.71
C ILE A 184 -0.16 16.52 -26.61
N VAL A 185 -1.38 16.99 -26.80
CA VAL A 185 -1.69 18.23 -27.51
C VAL A 185 -2.07 19.31 -26.50
N PHE A 186 -1.39 20.44 -26.56
CA PHE A 186 -1.80 21.67 -25.89
C PHE A 186 -2.44 22.59 -26.90
N GLU A 187 -3.63 23.09 -26.58
CA GLU A 187 -4.34 24.07 -27.39
C GLU A 187 -4.17 25.46 -26.78
N ASP A 188 -3.67 26.41 -27.56
CA ASP A 188 -3.46 27.80 -27.15
C ASP A 188 -2.73 27.95 -25.80
N LEU A 189 -1.66 27.16 -25.60
CA LEU A 189 -0.80 27.16 -24.42
C LEU A 189 -0.28 28.58 -24.13
N PRO A 190 -0.65 29.22 -23.00
CA PRO A 190 -0.14 30.53 -22.63
C PRO A 190 1.34 30.46 -22.26
N LEU A 191 2.17 31.27 -22.92
CA LEU A 191 3.63 31.22 -22.77
C LEU A 191 4.18 32.16 -21.68
N ALA A 192 3.35 33.07 -21.17
CA ALA A 192 3.78 34.06 -20.18
C ALA A 192 4.39 33.43 -18.93
N GLY A 193 3.81 32.33 -18.43
CA GLY A 193 4.32 31.58 -17.28
C GLY A 193 5.61 30.80 -17.52
N PHE A 194 6.03 30.68 -18.79
CA PHE A 194 7.19 29.91 -19.24
C PHE A 194 8.26 30.80 -19.88
N GLY A 195 8.27 32.11 -19.55
CA GLY A 195 9.24 33.06 -20.10
C GLY A 195 9.05 33.34 -21.59
N ASN A 196 7.81 33.28 -22.08
CA ASN A 196 7.43 33.51 -23.48
C ASN A 196 8.11 32.55 -24.48
N ARG A 197 8.39 31.32 -24.05
CA ARG A 197 8.85 30.22 -24.91
C ARG A 197 8.06 28.94 -24.63
N VAL A 198 8.12 28.00 -25.57
CA VAL A 198 7.61 26.64 -25.32
C VAL A 198 8.46 26.01 -24.20
N PRO A 199 7.83 25.51 -23.11
CA PRO A 199 8.56 24.87 -22.02
C PRO A 199 9.09 23.50 -22.44
N VAL A 200 10.16 23.05 -21.79
CA VAL A 200 10.61 21.65 -21.90
C VAL A 200 9.60 20.77 -21.16
N LEU A 201 8.94 19.88 -21.90
CA LEU A 201 7.97 18.94 -21.35
C LEU A 201 8.61 17.59 -21.08
N THR A 202 8.41 17.10 -19.86
CA THR A 202 8.66 15.72 -19.49
C THR A 202 7.41 15.14 -18.86
N ALA A 203 7.12 13.87 -19.11
CA ALA A 203 5.93 13.22 -18.60
C ALA A 203 6.26 11.83 -18.08
N GLU A 204 5.64 11.45 -16.97
CA GLU A 204 5.61 10.07 -16.53
C GLU A 204 4.66 9.28 -17.45
N VAL A 205 5.19 8.24 -18.09
CA VAL A 205 4.43 7.33 -18.95
C VAL A 205 4.31 5.99 -18.26
N ILE A 206 3.08 5.45 -18.26
CA ILE A 206 2.78 4.12 -17.75
C ILE A 206 2.49 3.23 -18.95
N ARG A 207 3.37 2.28 -19.25
CA ARG A 207 3.22 1.35 -20.38
C ARG A 207 3.48 -0.09 -19.94
N ARG A 208 2.56 -1.00 -20.26
CA ARG A 208 2.73 -2.43 -19.97
C ARG A 208 3.74 -3.04 -20.93
N ALA A 209 4.53 -3.98 -20.42
CA ALA A 209 5.40 -4.78 -21.27
C ALA A 209 4.54 -5.66 -22.20
N PRO A 210 4.93 -5.85 -23.47
CA PRO A 210 4.29 -6.80 -24.36
C PRO A 210 4.35 -8.19 -23.75
N ASN A 211 3.19 -8.84 -23.68
CA ASN A 211 3.09 -10.18 -23.14
C ASN A 211 3.63 -11.21 -24.15
N ALA A 212 4.86 -11.64 -23.95
CA ALA A 212 5.48 -12.69 -24.78
C ALA A 212 4.95 -14.10 -24.48
N SER A 213 4.31 -14.31 -23.32
CA SER A 213 3.90 -15.64 -22.83
C SER A 213 2.50 -16.07 -23.27
N GLY A 214 1.69 -15.14 -23.79
CA GLY A 214 0.27 -15.35 -24.07
C GLY A 214 -0.62 -15.46 -22.82
N ARG A 215 -0.06 -15.42 -21.60
CA ARG A 215 -0.81 -15.46 -20.34
C ARG A 215 -1.27 -14.07 -19.89
N PRO A 216 -2.45 -13.90 -19.31
CA PRO A 216 -2.87 -12.60 -18.79
C PRO A 216 -1.81 -11.99 -17.87
N ALA A 217 -1.57 -10.68 -17.98
CA ALA A 217 -0.71 -9.97 -17.05
C ALA A 217 -1.38 -9.90 -15.67
N LEU A 218 -0.60 -9.75 -14.60
CA LEU A 218 -1.13 -9.68 -13.23
C LEU A 218 -2.18 -8.57 -13.10
N GLU A 219 -1.90 -7.42 -13.70
CA GLU A 219 -2.75 -6.24 -13.80
C GLU A 219 -4.15 -6.55 -14.38
N ASP A 220 -4.25 -7.54 -15.26
CA ASP A 220 -5.50 -7.98 -15.87
C ASP A 220 -6.22 -9.06 -15.05
N LEU A 221 -5.55 -9.62 -14.03
CA LEU A 221 -6.10 -10.66 -13.14
C LEU A 221 -6.54 -10.11 -11.79
N VAL A 222 -5.98 -8.99 -11.32
CA VAL A 222 -6.31 -8.40 -10.03
C VAL A 222 -7.75 -7.89 -10.03
N THR A 223 -8.61 -8.57 -9.25
CA THR A 223 -10.02 -8.21 -9.03
C THR A 223 -10.28 -7.60 -7.65
N ALA A 224 -9.36 -7.80 -6.72
CA ALA A 224 -9.44 -7.29 -5.36
C ALA A 224 -8.04 -6.94 -4.82
N VAL A 225 -7.98 -5.96 -3.92
CA VAL A 225 -6.74 -5.59 -3.22
C VAL A 225 -7.00 -5.35 -1.73
N THR A 226 -5.97 -5.55 -0.91
CA THR A 226 -5.99 -5.17 0.51
C THR A 226 -5.20 -3.89 0.71
N MET A 227 -5.82 -2.89 1.34
CA MET A 227 -5.19 -1.59 1.58
C MET A 227 -4.40 -1.62 2.89
N ILE A 228 -3.09 -1.75 2.74
CA ILE A 228 -2.08 -1.77 3.82
C ILE A 228 -1.21 -0.50 3.75
N PRO A 229 -0.59 -0.02 4.86
CA PRO A 229 -0.23 -0.73 6.10
C PRO A 229 -1.29 -0.75 7.22
N SER A 230 -2.54 -0.29 7.01
CA SER A 230 -3.62 -0.18 8.03
C SER A 230 -3.45 0.91 9.10
N MET A 231 -2.31 1.59 9.08
CA MET A 231 -1.88 2.59 10.07
C MET A 231 -1.54 3.92 9.39
N GLY A 232 -1.47 4.97 10.21
CA GLY A 232 -1.19 6.35 9.83
C GLY A 232 -2.43 7.22 10.04
N GLU A 233 -2.26 8.26 10.85
CA GLU A 233 -3.33 9.07 11.43
C GLU A 233 -4.30 9.68 10.39
N PHE A 234 -3.80 9.98 9.19
CA PHE A 234 -4.56 10.62 8.10
C PHE A 234 -4.39 9.94 6.74
N THR A 235 -3.85 8.72 6.70
CA THR A 235 -3.58 7.97 5.46
C THR A 235 -4.82 7.83 4.59
N TYR A 236 -6.01 7.76 5.20
CA TYR A 236 -7.29 7.59 4.51
C TYR A 236 -8.03 8.89 4.21
N ALA A 237 -7.49 10.04 4.60
CA ALA A 237 -8.21 11.29 4.43
C ALA A 237 -8.30 11.66 2.94
N THR A 238 -9.50 12.05 2.50
CA THR A 238 -9.77 12.45 1.11
C THR A 238 -9.68 13.96 0.90
N VAL A 239 -9.31 14.68 1.96
CA VAL A 239 -9.06 16.13 1.97
C VAL A 239 -7.62 16.38 2.42
N PRO A 240 -7.00 17.51 2.01
CA PRO A 240 -5.68 17.87 2.53
C PRO A 240 -5.72 18.04 4.06
N VAL A 241 -4.83 17.34 4.74
CA VAL A 241 -4.58 17.49 6.17
C VAL A 241 -3.24 18.16 6.36
N ASN A 242 -3.22 19.22 7.15
CA ASN A 242 -2.05 20.03 7.41
C ASN A 242 -1.73 20.01 8.90
N ALA A 243 -0.45 19.88 9.25
CA ALA A 243 0.06 20.07 10.60
C ALA A 243 0.71 21.45 10.73
N SER A 244 0.38 22.15 11.82
CA SER A 244 1.08 23.37 12.22
C SER A 244 2.42 23.00 12.87
N THR A 245 3.53 23.42 12.26
CA THR A 245 4.88 23.26 12.80
C THR A 245 5.46 24.61 13.19
N PHE A 246 6.52 24.63 14.01
CA PHE A 246 7.19 25.88 14.38
C PHE A 246 7.75 26.56 13.12
N GLY A 247 7.09 27.63 12.65
CA GLY A 247 7.48 28.39 11.45
C GLY A 247 6.90 27.88 10.12
N GLY A 248 5.94 26.94 10.11
CA GLY A 248 5.39 26.44 8.84
C GLY A 248 4.13 25.57 8.94
N ILE A 249 3.65 25.17 7.76
CA ILE A 249 2.55 24.21 7.58
C ILE A 249 3.11 23.01 6.81
N ALA A 250 2.91 21.81 7.33
CA ALA A 250 3.37 20.56 6.72
C ALA A 250 2.18 19.66 6.35
N GLY A 251 2.08 19.29 5.07
CA GLY A 251 1.08 18.33 4.60
C GLY A 251 1.28 16.95 5.23
N GLN A 252 0.20 16.36 5.73
CA GLN A 252 0.21 15.04 6.40
C GLN A 252 -0.21 13.90 5.47
N ASN A 253 -0.96 14.20 4.42
CA ASN A 253 -1.45 13.24 3.42
C ASN A 253 -1.40 13.85 2.00
N THR A 254 -0.43 14.74 1.77
CA THR A 254 -0.22 15.40 0.47
C THR A 254 1.22 15.28 -0.03
N VAL A 255 1.96 14.29 0.47
CA VAL A 255 3.38 14.10 0.18
C VAL A 255 3.58 13.82 -1.32
N SER A 256 2.62 13.19 -1.98
CA SER A 256 2.64 12.93 -3.41
C SER A 256 2.25 14.14 -4.28
N GLY A 257 2.09 15.35 -3.73
CA GLY A 257 1.71 16.56 -4.47
C GLY A 257 0.22 16.65 -4.78
N GLY A 258 -0.62 16.11 -3.91
CA GLY A 258 -2.08 16.04 -3.95
C GLY A 258 -2.54 15.05 -2.88
N VAL A 259 -3.84 14.88 -2.65
CA VAL A 259 -4.31 13.96 -1.59
C VAL A 259 -3.90 12.52 -1.90
N ASP A 260 -3.06 11.95 -1.04
CA ASP A 260 -2.36 10.68 -1.28
C ASP A 260 -3.34 9.52 -1.53
N ALA A 261 -4.40 9.40 -0.73
CA ALA A 261 -5.42 8.37 -0.90
C ALA A 261 -6.14 8.46 -2.26
N LEU A 262 -6.52 9.66 -2.70
CA LEU A 262 -7.21 9.84 -3.97
C LEU A 262 -6.29 9.51 -5.16
N LYS A 263 -5.01 9.92 -5.08
CA LYS A 263 -4.01 9.55 -6.07
C LYS A 263 -3.77 8.04 -6.13
N ALA A 264 -3.72 7.37 -4.99
CA ALA A 264 -3.61 5.92 -4.94
C ALA A 264 -4.82 5.22 -5.60
N LEU A 265 -6.04 5.74 -5.40
CA LEU A 265 -7.23 5.21 -6.06
C LEU A 265 -7.25 5.47 -7.57
N ASP A 266 -6.72 6.61 -8.02
CA ASP A 266 -6.54 6.90 -9.45
C ASP A 266 -5.54 5.91 -10.07
N GLN A 267 -4.42 5.65 -9.38
CA GLN A 267 -3.44 4.66 -9.81
C GLN A 267 -4.02 3.25 -9.85
N LEU A 268 -4.78 2.84 -8.84
CA LEU A 268 -5.44 1.53 -8.81
C LEU A 268 -6.37 1.32 -10.02
N ALA A 269 -7.16 2.34 -10.37
CA ALA A 269 -8.07 2.27 -11.51
C ALA A 269 -7.34 2.11 -12.85
N VAL A 270 -6.14 2.69 -12.97
CA VAL A 270 -5.28 2.62 -14.17
C VAL A 270 -4.54 1.29 -14.23
N GLU A 271 -3.93 0.88 -13.12
CA GLU A 271 -3.02 -0.27 -13.09
C GLU A 271 -3.79 -1.59 -13.04
N ALA A 272 -4.85 -1.68 -12.23
CA ALA A 272 -5.68 -2.88 -12.08
C ALA A 272 -7.14 -2.59 -12.52
N PRO A 273 -7.41 -2.45 -13.83
CA PRO A 273 -8.70 -2.02 -14.35
C PRO A 273 -9.84 -3.01 -14.08
N ARG A 274 -9.54 -4.24 -13.64
CA ARG A 274 -10.52 -5.24 -13.20
C ARG A 274 -10.74 -5.27 -11.70
N CYS A 275 -10.01 -4.48 -10.93
CA CYS A 275 -10.22 -4.37 -9.49
C CYS A 275 -11.60 -3.79 -9.21
N ARG A 276 -12.42 -4.53 -8.47
CA ARG A 276 -13.77 -4.13 -8.06
C ARG A 276 -13.95 -4.15 -6.54
N HIS A 277 -13.01 -4.72 -5.80
CA HIS A 277 -13.12 -4.90 -4.37
C HIS A 277 -11.88 -4.41 -3.62
N VAL A 278 -12.08 -3.70 -2.52
CA VAL A 278 -10.99 -3.21 -1.66
C VAL A 278 -11.25 -3.63 -0.22
N SER A 279 -10.32 -4.40 0.34
CA SER A 279 -10.29 -4.68 1.78
C SER A 279 -9.58 -3.52 2.48
N LEU A 280 -10.35 -2.65 3.13
CA LEU A 280 -9.86 -1.52 3.90
C LEU A 280 -9.53 -1.98 5.33
N VAL A 281 -8.25 -2.03 5.66
CA VAL A 281 -7.78 -2.47 6.97
C VAL A 281 -7.70 -1.27 7.92
N VAL A 282 -8.34 -1.33 9.08
CA VAL A 282 -8.32 -0.25 10.08
C VAL A 282 -7.75 -0.81 11.35
N ALA A 283 -6.61 -0.27 11.80
CA ALA A 283 -5.90 -0.84 12.94
C ALA A 283 -5.84 0.06 14.17
N TRP A 284 -6.07 -0.56 15.32
CA TRP A 284 -5.80 -0.03 16.67
C TRP A 284 -4.73 -0.89 17.36
N GLN A 285 -4.13 -0.34 18.40
CA GLN A 285 -3.00 -0.95 19.06
C GLN A 285 -3.42 -1.86 20.23
N GLY A 286 -2.97 -3.12 20.20
CA GLY A 286 -3.05 -4.06 21.32
C GLY A 286 -1.89 -3.84 22.30
N THR A 287 -2.17 -3.80 23.61
CA THR A 287 -1.17 -3.40 24.62
C THR A 287 -0.48 -4.53 25.37
N ASP A 288 -0.99 -5.77 25.29
CA ASP A 288 -0.50 -6.91 26.07
C ASP A 288 -0.91 -8.23 25.40
N LEU A 289 -0.14 -9.30 25.54
CA LEU A 289 -0.53 -10.65 25.08
C LEU A 289 -1.47 -11.39 26.03
N ARG A 290 -1.66 -10.92 27.27
CA ARG A 290 -2.47 -11.59 28.29
C ARG A 290 -3.90 -11.06 28.24
N LEU A 291 -4.88 -11.94 28.07
CA LEU A 291 -6.30 -11.56 27.90
C LEU A 291 -6.81 -10.58 28.97
N GLY A 292 -6.55 -10.84 30.25
CA GLY A 292 -7.03 -9.96 31.34
C GLY A 292 -6.41 -8.54 31.33
N ALA A 293 -5.20 -8.39 30.78
CA ALA A 293 -4.45 -7.14 30.79
C ALA A 293 -4.49 -6.39 29.45
N CYS A 294 -4.74 -7.10 28.34
CA CYS A 294 -4.75 -6.53 27.01
C CYS A 294 -5.88 -5.50 26.85
N ARG A 295 -5.55 -4.36 26.26
CA ARG A 295 -6.48 -3.32 25.83
C ARG A 295 -6.24 -3.05 24.35
N ILE A 296 -7.31 -2.72 23.64
CA ILE A 296 -7.27 -2.32 22.23
C ILE A 296 -7.55 -0.83 22.14
N VAL A 297 -6.51 -0.02 21.93
CA VAL A 297 -6.56 1.43 22.06
C VAL A 297 -6.11 2.13 20.78
N PRO A 298 -6.73 3.24 20.37
CA PRO A 298 -6.17 4.08 19.32
C PRO A 298 -5.01 4.89 19.89
N LYS A 299 -3.84 4.82 19.23
CA LYS A 299 -2.66 5.61 19.59
C LYS A 299 -2.28 6.61 18.51
N VAL A 300 -1.55 7.65 18.92
CA VAL A 300 -0.98 8.67 18.03
C VAL A 300 0.53 8.52 17.91
N GLU A 301 1.10 9.04 16.81
CA GLU A 301 2.55 9.02 16.59
C GLU A 301 3.26 10.00 17.53
N THR A 302 2.63 11.12 17.81
CA THR A 302 3.14 12.17 18.69
C THR A 302 2.04 12.86 19.48
N ALA A 303 2.35 13.20 20.73
CA ALA A 303 1.45 13.92 21.62
C ALA A 303 1.22 15.37 21.16
N ASN A 304 2.26 16.02 20.59
CA ASN A 304 2.23 17.44 20.27
C ASN A 304 2.22 17.64 18.75
N LYS A 305 1.02 17.63 18.16
CA LYS A 305 0.80 17.94 16.74
C LYS A 305 -0.61 18.49 16.53
N ALA A 306 -0.72 19.77 16.19
CA ALA A 306 -1.99 20.38 15.83
C ALA A 306 -2.24 20.18 14.34
N THR A 307 -3.35 19.54 13.99
CA THR A 307 -3.73 19.28 12.59
C THR A 307 -5.08 19.86 12.26
N THR A 308 -5.27 20.22 10.98
CA THR A 308 -6.58 20.58 10.44
C THR A 308 -6.88 19.70 9.23
N PRO A 309 -7.94 18.89 9.26
CA PRO A 309 -8.79 18.56 10.42
C PRO A 309 -8.02 17.92 11.59
N GLU A 310 -8.62 17.98 12.77
CA GLU A 310 -8.07 17.39 14.00
C GLU A 310 -8.11 15.86 13.93
N TRP A 311 -7.14 15.21 14.59
CA TRP A 311 -7.16 13.76 14.75
C TRP A 311 -8.12 13.36 15.88
N LEU A 312 -9.04 12.45 15.58
CA LEU A 312 -9.93 11.80 16.52
C LEU A 312 -10.10 10.33 16.12
N ALA A 313 -10.01 9.41 17.08
CA ALA A 313 -10.32 8.00 16.88
C ALA A 313 -10.98 7.39 18.11
N GLY A 314 -12.12 6.72 17.93
CA GLY A 314 -12.83 6.06 19.04
C GLY A 314 -13.28 7.00 20.16
N GLY A 315 -13.55 8.27 19.83
CA GLY A 315 -13.90 9.30 20.81
C GLY A 315 -12.71 9.83 21.61
N VAL A 316 -11.48 9.47 21.22
CA VAL A 316 -10.23 9.92 21.85
C VAL A 316 -9.61 11.00 20.98
N ASP A 317 -9.27 12.13 21.61
CA ASP A 317 -8.47 13.19 20.98
C ASP A 317 -6.97 12.95 21.18
N ARG A 318 -6.14 13.69 20.43
CA ARG A 318 -4.69 13.53 20.50
C ARG A 318 -4.14 13.73 21.92
N ALA A 319 -4.70 14.66 22.68
CA ALA A 319 -4.21 14.99 24.02
C ALA A 319 -4.43 13.83 25.01
N SER A 320 -5.50 13.07 24.82
CA SER A 320 -5.88 11.92 25.66
C SER A 320 -5.36 10.59 25.12
N ALA A 321 -4.89 10.55 23.88
CA ALA A 321 -4.39 9.33 23.25
C ALA A 321 -3.01 8.93 23.79
N ALA A 322 -2.81 7.62 23.97
CA ALA A 322 -1.48 7.08 24.19
C ALA A 322 -0.62 7.26 22.92
N ILE A 323 0.68 7.40 23.11
CA ILE A 323 1.63 7.43 22.00
C ILE A 323 2.09 6.00 21.67
N VAL A 324 2.34 5.74 20.39
CA VAL A 324 2.96 4.49 19.93
C VAL A 324 4.36 4.32 20.53
N SER A 325 4.84 3.07 20.60
CA SER A 325 6.23 2.78 20.99
C SER A 325 7.23 3.54 20.13
N ARG A 326 8.37 3.89 20.74
CA ARG A 326 9.42 4.71 20.13
C ARG A 326 10.78 4.03 20.21
N ASP A 327 11.62 4.33 19.23
CA ASP A 327 13.02 3.94 19.26
C ASP A 327 13.85 4.83 20.21
N ALA A 328 15.14 4.52 20.34
CA ALA A 328 16.07 5.30 21.16
C ALA A 328 16.24 6.77 20.70
N GLY A 329 15.95 7.07 19.43
CA GLY A 329 15.95 8.42 18.87
C GLY A 329 14.64 9.17 19.10
N GLY A 330 13.64 8.52 19.68
CA GLY A 330 12.31 9.06 19.89
C GLY A 330 11.41 9.02 18.65
N ALA A 331 11.82 8.35 17.57
CA ALA A 331 10.98 8.16 16.39
C ALA A 331 9.90 7.09 16.66
N PRO A 332 8.66 7.28 16.16
CA PRO A 332 7.62 6.27 16.30
C PRO A 332 8.02 4.99 15.55
N MET A 333 7.86 3.84 16.21
CA MET A 333 8.14 2.51 15.63
C MET A 333 6.94 1.91 14.89
N LEU A 334 5.75 2.44 15.14
CA LEU A 334 4.49 2.10 14.46
C LEU A 334 3.79 3.37 14.01
N GLY A 335 2.93 3.26 12.99
CA GLY A 335 2.02 4.35 12.63
C GLY A 335 0.94 4.56 13.70
N GLY A 336 0.32 5.74 13.73
CA GLY A 336 -0.85 6.00 14.58
C GLY A 336 -2.11 5.31 14.05
N ALA A 337 -3.15 5.19 14.88
CA ALA A 337 -4.45 4.72 14.41
C ALA A 337 -5.05 5.74 13.41
N PRO A 338 -5.63 5.29 12.28
CA PRO A 338 -6.33 6.18 11.36
C PRO A 338 -7.44 6.96 12.07
N SER A 339 -7.58 8.24 11.77
CA SER A 339 -8.70 9.04 12.28
C SER A 339 -10.03 8.52 11.74
N ASP A 340 -11.06 8.49 12.58
CA ASP A 340 -12.37 7.94 12.23
C ASP A 340 -12.98 8.63 11.00
N LEU A 341 -12.89 9.96 10.96
CA LEU A 341 -13.37 10.75 9.83
C LEU A 341 -12.68 10.34 8.52
N SER A 342 -11.38 10.06 8.56
CA SER A 342 -10.65 9.63 7.36
C SER A 342 -11.08 8.25 6.86
N VAL A 343 -11.42 7.33 7.77
CA VAL A 343 -11.98 6.01 7.41
C VAL A 343 -13.33 6.18 6.69
N VAL A 344 -14.24 6.97 7.26
CA VAL A 344 -15.56 7.25 6.66
C VAL A 344 -15.40 7.88 5.28
N GLN A 345 -14.53 8.89 5.15
CA GLN A 345 -14.21 9.55 3.88
C GLN A 345 -13.74 8.57 2.81
N LEU A 346 -12.81 7.68 3.15
CA LEU A 346 -12.26 6.74 2.19
C LEU A 346 -13.28 5.68 1.76
N ILE A 347 -14.08 5.16 2.68
CA ILE A 347 -15.17 4.23 2.32
C ILE A 347 -16.12 4.90 1.33
N GLN A 348 -16.50 6.16 1.57
CA GLN A 348 -17.34 6.93 0.65
C GLN A 348 -16.66 7.16 -0.71
N ALA A 349 -15.36 7.49 -0.74
CA ALA A 349 -14.62 7.68 -1.98
C ALA A 349 -14.47 6.38 -2.80
N LEU A 350 -14.23 5.24 -2.14
CA LEU A 350 -14.20 3.92 -2.77
C LEU A 350 -15.55 3.59 -3.40
N LYS A 351 -16.64 3.72 -2.64
CA LYS A 351 -18.01 3.45 -3.13
C LYS A 351 -18.41 4.41 -4.24
N GLY A 352 -18.07 5.69 -4.14
CA GLY A 352 -18.31 6.70 -5.17
C GLY A 352 -17.60 6.39 -6.49
N ARG A 353 -16.52 5.60 -6.45
CA ARG A 353 -15.80 5.09 -7.63
C ARG A 353 -16.26 3.69 -8.08
N GLY A 354 -17.28 3.12 -7.44
CA GLY A 354 -17.85 1.82 -7.79
C GLY A 354 -17.12 0.61 -7.20
N TYR A 355 -16.23 0.79 -6.21
CA TYR A 355 -15.62 -0.32 -5.50
C TYR A 355 -16.54 -0.88 -4.41
N ALA A 356 -16.63 -2.20 -4.32
CA ALA A 356 -17.09 -2.90 -3.13
C ALA A 356 -16.00 -2.83 -2.05
N VAL A 357 -16.42 -2.74 -0.78
CA VAL A 357 -15.51 -2.53 0.35
C VAL A 357 -15.70 -3.64 1.38
N THR A 358 -14.61 -4.33 1.74
CA THR A 358 -14.53 -5.08 3.01
C THR A 358 -13.92 -4.16 4.05
N LEU A 359 -14.61 -3.88 5.16
CA LEU A 359 -13.98 -3.25 6.31
C LEU A 359 -13.35 -4.33 7.19
N TYR A 360 -12.05 -4.23 7.40
CA TYR A 360 -11.22 -5.18 8.12
C TYR A 360 -10.63 -4.50 9.38
N PRO A 361 -11.28 -4.61 10.56
CA PRO A 361 -10.67 -4.24 11.84
C PRO A 361 -9.47 -5.13 12.19
N PHE A 362 -8.33 -4.52 12.50
CA PHE A 362 -7.06 -5.21 12.71
C PHE A 362 -6.41 -4.79 14.03
N VAL A 363 -5.86 -5.75 14.79
CA VAL A 363 -5.14 -5.45 16.05
C VAL A 363 -3.64 -5.48 15.77
N MET A 364 -2.99 -4.32 15.87
CA MET A 364 -1.54 -4.20 15.77
C MET A 364 -0.93 -4.22 17.18
N MET A 365 -0.12 -5.22 17.54
CA MET A 365 0.45 -5.25 18.89
C MET A 365 1.56 -4.21 19.03
N ASP A 366 1.40 -3.31 19.99
CA ASP A 366 2.36 -2.25 20.30
C ASP A 366 3.03 -2.51 21.65
N ILE A 367 3.96 -3.46 21.64
CA ILE A 367 4.76 -3.92 22.78
C ILE A 367 6.24 -3.77 22.37
N ALA A 368 6.96 -2.80 22.92
CA ALA A 368 8.36 -2.57 22.58
C ALA A 368 9.32 -3.60 23.23
N HIS A 369 10.59 -3.59 22.83
CA HIS A 369 11.65 -4.26 23.57
C HIS A 369 11.81 -3.70 24.98
N GLY A 370 12.19 -4.54 25.96
CA GLY A 370 12.39 -4.09 27.34
C GLY A 370 11.08 -3.70 28.03
N ASN A 371 9.95 -4.27 27.60
CA ASN A 371 8.62 -3.95 28.14
C ASN A 371 8.42 -4.49 29.56
N GLY A 372 9.17 -5.51 29.98
CA GLY A 372 9.05 -6.10 31.31
C GLY A 372 7.68 -6.72 31.62
N LEU A 373 6.81 -6.88 30.63
CA LEU A 373 5.50 -7.50 30.80
C LEU A 373 5.67 -9.02 30.94
N PRO A 374 5.00 -9.68 31.90
CA PRO A 374 5.01 -11.13 32.00
C PRO A 374 4.57 -11.78 30.69
N ASP A 375 5.40 -12.68 30.15
CA ASP A 375 5.09 -13.40 28.92
C ASP A 375 4.17 -14.60 29.21
N PRO A 376 2.99 -14.70 28.57
CA PRO A 376 2.12 -15.83 28.78
C PRO A 376 2.73 -17.17 28.35
N TYR A 377 3.74 -17.16 27.48
CA TYR A 377 4.45 -18.37 27.02
C TYR A 377 5.69 -18.71 27.87
N GLY A 378 6.02 -17.90 28.88
CA GLY A 378 7.05 -18.17 29.87
C GLY A 378 8.46 -17.66 29.55
N ALA A 379 8.61 -16.78 28.56
CA ALA A 379 9.83 -15.98 28.42
C ALA A 379 9.96 -14.95 29.58
N ALA A 380 11.12 -14.28 29.66
CA ALA A 380 11.37 -13.26 30.67
C ALA A 380 10.47 -12.02 30.52
N GLU A 381 10.15 -11.65 29.27
CA GLU A 381 9.22 -10.59 28.91
C GLU A 381 8.49 -10.95 27.60
N GLN A 382 7.40 -10.24 27.31
CA GLN A 382 6.68 -10.43 26.05
C GLN A 382 7.57 -10.05 24.87
N ALA A 383 7.49 -10.83 23.79
CA ALA A 383 8.20 -10.52 22.54
C ALA A 383 7.81 -9.13 22.02
N ALA A 384 8.75 -8.43 21.38
CA ALA A 384 8.49 -7.12 20.80
C ALA A 384 7.63 -7.22 19.53
N PHE A 385 6.66 -6.32 19.40
CA PHE A 385 5.70 -6.22 18.28
C PHE A 385 5.17 -7.59 17.81
N PRO A 386 4.65 -8.42 18.73
CA PRO A 386 4.28 -9.79 18.41
C PRO A 386 3.05 -9.81 17.50
N TRP A 387 2.90 -10.88 16.74
CA TRP A 387 1.65 -11.12 16.03
C TRP A 387 0.46 -11.27 16.99
N ARG A 388 -0.70 -10.70 16.63
CA ARG A 388 -1.93 -10.69 17.45
C ARG A 388 -2.46 -12.08 17.79
N GLY A 389 -2.21 -13.07 16.94
CA GLY A 389 -2.57 -14.46 17.20
C GLY A 389 -1.90 -15.07 18.42
N ARG A 390 -0.92 -14.38 19.02
CA ARG A 390 -0.30 -14.78 20.30
C ARG A 390 -1.07 -14.28 21.53
N VAL A 391 -2.12 -13.47 21.40
CA VAL A 391 -2.94 -13.03 22.55
C VAL A 391 -3.67 -14.25 23.13
N THR A 392 -3.51 -14.53 24.42
CA THR A 392 -4.01 -15.76 25.07
C THR A 392 -4.21 -15.60 26.59
N CYS A 393 -4.77 -16.63 27.25
CA CYS A 393 -4.92 -16.64 28.70
C CYS A 393 -3.54 -16.62 29.39
N HIS A 394 -3.49 -16.14 30.63
CA HIS A 394 -2.25 -16.05 31.38
C HIS A 394 -2.30 -16.91 32.64
N PRO A 395 -1.35 -17.86 32.81
CA PRO A 395 -0.39 -18.36 31.80
C PRO A 395 -1.05 -19.06 30.58
N ALA A 396 -0.37 -19.13 29.44
CA ALA A 396 -0.90 -19.74 28.20
C ALA A 396 -1.20 -21.24 28.37
N PRO A 397 -2.08 -21.85 27.54
CA PRO A 397 -2.31 -23.29 27.56
C PRO A 397 -0.98 -24.09 27.50
N GLY A 398 -0.90 -25.17 28.29
CA GLY A 398 0.32 -25.99 28.42
C GLY A 398 1.40 -25.42 29.34
N ARG A 399 1.24 -24.19 29.87
CA ARG A 399 2.15 -23.64 30.89
C ARG A 399 1.74 -24.05 32.31
N PRO A 400 2.69 -24.20 33.25
CA PRO A 400 2.37 -24.43 34.65
C PRO A 400 1.43 -23.35 35.22
N GLY A 401 0.34 -23.78 35.86
CA GLY A 401 -0.66 -22.87 36.44
C GLY A 401 -1.57 -22.17 35.42
N SER A 402 -1.59 -22.60 34.15
CA SER A 402 -2.52 -22.09 33.16
C SER A 402 -3.99 -22.26 33.60
N PRO A 403 -4.87 -21.26 33.38
CA PRO A 403 -6.29 -21.39 33.65
C PRO A 403 -7.04 -22.13 32.53
N ASP A 404 -6.37 -22.57 31.45
CA ASP A 404 -7.01 -23.37 30.39
C ASP A 404 -7.75 -24.59 30.97
N LYS A 405 -8.94 -24.87 30.43
CA LYS A 405 -9.90 -25.86 30.94
C LYS A 405 -10.53 -25.51 32.30
N THR A 406 -10.55 -24.24 32.68
CA THR A 406 -11.19 -23.79 33.93
C THR A 406 -12.09 -22.56 33.73
N ALA A 407 -13.00 -22.31 34.67
CA ALA A 407 -13.85 -21.12 34.65
C ALA A 407 -13.03 -19.80 34.63
N ALA A 408 -11.84 -19.78 35.23
CA ALA A 408 -10.98 -18.60 35.22
C ALA A 408 -10.51 -18.19 33.82
N ALA A 409 -10.41 -19.14 32.87
CA ALA A 409 -10.14 -18.81 31.47
C ALA A 409 -11.32 -18.06 30.83
N ALA A 410 -12.56 -18.44 31.16
CA ALA A 410 -13.74 -17.72 30.69
C ALA A 410 -13.76 -16.27 31.21
N ASP A 411 -13.39 -16.05 32.47
CA ASP A 411 -13.30 -14.70 33.06
C ASP A 411 -12.26 -13.83 32.34
N GLN A 412 -11.08 -14.39 32.02
CA GLN A 412 -10.05 -13.66 31.27
C GLN A 412 -10.51 -13.33 29.84
N VAL A 413 -11.17 -14.27 29.16
CA VAL A 413 -11.76 -14.04 27.83
C VAL A 413 -12.83 -12.95 27.89
N ALA A 414 -13.73 -12.99 28.88
CA ALA A 414 -14.77 -11.99 29.06
C ALA A 414 -14.17 -10.59 29.31
N ALA A 415 -13.09 -10.50 30.11
CA ALA A 415 -12.39 -9.23 30.34
C ALA A 415 -11.76 -8.64 29.07
N PHE A 416 -11.21 -9.49 28.18
CA PHE A 416 -10.65 -9.05 26.89
C PHE A 416 -11.73 -8.55 25.93
N PHE A 417 -12.83 -9.30 25.82
CA PHE A 417 -13.96 -8.92 24.97
C PHE A 417 -14.66 -7.67 25.50
N GLY A 418 -14.79 -7.51 26.82
CA GLY A 418 -15.49 -6.37 27.42
C GLY A 418 -17.01 -6.45 27.25
N SER A 419 -17.68 -5.33 27.55
CA SER A 419 -19.13 -5.27 27.75
C SER A 419 -19.87 -4.21 26.92
N VAL A 420 -19.17 -3.42 26.09
CA VAL A 420 -19.80 -2.39 25.26
C VAL A 420 -20.93 -2.96 24.40
N ALA A 421 -22.13 -2.40 24.52
CA ALA A 421 -23.27 -2.72 23.67
C ALA A 421 -23.35 -1.80 22.44
N PRO A 422 -23.96 -2.24 21.33
CA PRO A 422 -24.13 -1.41 20.12
C PRO A 422 -24.73 -0.02 20.38
N ALA A 423 -25.73 0.08 21.27
CA ALA A 423 -26.41 1.33 21.58
C ALA A 423 -25.55 2.34 22.37
N GLU A 424 -24.41 1.90 22.93
CA GLU A 424 -23.48 2.73 23.68
C GLU A 424 -22.44 3.40 22.77
N LEU A 425 -22.44 3.09 21.47
CA LEU A 425 -21.57 3.67 20.46
C LEU A 425 -22.36 4.57 19.51
N ALA A 426 -21.92 5.81 19.31
CA ALA A 426 -22.61 6.79 18.47
C ALA A 426 -21.65 7.61 17.60
N TRP A 427 -21.96 7.75 16.31
CA TRP A 427 -21.27 8.66 15.40
C TRP A 427 -21.74 10.10 15.62
N ASN A 428 -20.81 11.04 15.81
CA ASN A 428 -21.13 12.46 16.03
C ASN A 428 -20.81 13.37 14.83
N GLY A 429 -20.50 12.80 13.66
CA GLY A 429 -20.05 13.55 12.48
C GLY A 429 -18.53 13.65 12.32
N LYS A 430 -17.75 13.33 13.36
CA LYS A 430 -16.28 13.35 13.34
C LYS A 430 -15.63 12.07 13.87
N THR A 431 -16.22 11.48 14.89
CA THR A 431 -15.72 10.28 15.57
C THR A 431 -16.88 9.47 16.14
N VAL A 432 -16.65 8.19 16.43
CA VAL A 432 -17.60 7.37 17.20
C VAL A 432 -17.25 7.50 18.68
N THR A 433 -18.18 7.98 19.49
CA THR A 433 -18.03 8.06 20.94
C THR A 433 -18.55 6.79 21.61
N SER A 434 -18.03 6.50 22.81
CA SER A 434 -18.48 5.39 23.65
C SER A 434 -18.99 5.93 24.99
N ALA A 435 -20.17 5.47 25.43
CA ALA A 435 -20.67 5.77 26.77
C ALA A 435 -19.89 5.04 27.87
N ARG A 436 -19.16 3.97 27.53
CA ARG A 436 -18.27 3.25 28.45
C ARG A 436 -16.81 3.62 28.24
N ALA A 437 -16.11 3.85 29.35
CA ALA A 437 -14.66 4.10 29.38
C ALA A 437 -13.83 2.80 29.41
N GLU A 438 -14.17 1.81 28.58
CA GLU A 438 -13.39 0.56 28.43
C GLU A 438 -12.76 0.49 27.04
N PHE A 439 -11.55 -0.07 26.90
CA PHE A 439 -10.90 -0.30 25.60
C PHE A 439 -10.72 -1.79 25.35
N SER A 440 -11.81 -2.41 24.91
CA SER A 440 -11.97 -3.85 24.74
C SER A 440 -12.02 -4.24 23.26
N PHE A 441 -11.81 -5.53 22.97
CA PHE A 441 -11.90 -6.04 21.60
C PHE A 441 -13.28 -5.79 20.98
N ARG A 442 -14.36 -6.04 21.74
CA ARG A 442 -15.74 -5.79 21.31
C ARG A 442 -15.98 -4.32 20.98
N ARG A 443 -15.49 -3.39 21.82
CA ARG A 443 -15.61 -1.95 21.54
C ARG A 443 -14.97 -1.62 20.20
N PHE A 444 -13.76 -2.10 19.95
CA PHE A 444 -13.04 -1.82 18.71
C PHE A 444 -13.77 -2.35 17.48
N ILE A 445 -14.27 -3.59 17.52
CA ILE A 445 -15.01 -4.15 16.38
C ILE A 445 -16.32 -3.40 16.14
N LEU A 446 -17.13 -3.15 17.18
CA LEU A 446 -18.39 -2.42 17.03
C LEU A 446 -18.18 -0.93 16.67
N HIS A 447 -17.06 -0.34 17.08
CA HIS A 447 -16.61 0.98 16.64
C HIS A 447 -16.44 1.02 15.11
N CYS A 448 -15.70 0.06 14.54
CA CYS A 448 -15.57 -0.04 13.10
C CYS A 448 -16.90 -0.29 12.40
N ALA A 449 -17.81 -1.08 12.99
CA ALA A 449 -19.16 -1.26 12.45
C ALA A 449 -19.94 0.07 12.37
N ARG A 450 -19.81 0.93 13.39
CA ARG A 450 -20.39 2.30 13.37
C ARG A 450 -19.73 3.20 12.32
N LEU A 451 -18.44 3.06 12.06
CA LEU A 451 -17.78 3.78 10.95
C LEU A 451 -18.33 3.34 9.59
N ALA A 452 -18.54 2.04 9.39
CA ALA A 452 -19.17 1.53 8.17
C ALA A 452 -20.60 2.06 8.01
N GLU A 453 -21.41 2.05 9.08
CA GLU A 453 -22.76 2.64 9.08
C GLU A 453 -22.72 4.13 8.72
N ALA A 454 -21.84 4.91 9.34
CA ALA A 454 -21.66 6.34 9.07
C ALA A 454 -21.23 6.63 7.63
N ALA A 455 -20.52 5.71 6.98
CA ALA A 455 -20.15 5.78 5.57
C ALA A 455 -21.26 5.34 4.59
N GLY A 456 -22.42 4.93 5.11
CA GLY A 456 -23.56 4.43 4.34
C GLY A 456 -23.47 2.93 4.02
N GLY A 457 -22.77 2.16 4.85
CA GLY A 457 -22.61 0.70 4.72
C GLY A 457 -21.38 0.27 3.90
N VAL A 458 -21.02 -1.01 4.02
CA VAL A 458 -19.93 -1.68 3.28
C VAL A 458 -20.43 -3.00 2.70
N GLU A 459 -19.72 -3.57 1.72
CA GLU A 459 -20.12 -4.87 1.13
C GLU A 459 -19.87 -6.01 2.12
N SER A 460 -18.76 -5.95 2.85
CA SER A 460 -18.41 -6.97 3.84
C SER A 460 -17.72 -6.38 5.06
N PHE A 461 -17.82 -7.06 6.19
CA PHE A 461 -17.26 -6.65 7.48
C PHE A 461 -16.67 -7.86 8.20
N LEU A 462 -15.45 -7.70 8.74
CA LEU A 462 -14.81 -8.75 9.54
C LEU A 462 -14.95 -8.46 11.03
N ILE A 463 -15.37 -9.45 11.82
CA ILE A 463 -15.50 -9.34 13.29
C ILE A 463 -14.20 -9.66 14.05
N GLY A 464 -13.15 -10.01 13.32
CA GLY A 464 -11.86 -10.39 13.87
C GLY A 464 -11.03 -11.14 12.84
N SER A 465 -9.76 -11.34 13.17
CA SER A 465 -8.85 -12.11 12.32
C SER A 465 -7.66 -12.68 13.09
N GLU A 466 -7.24 -13.89 12.69
CA GLU A 466 -6.02 -14.57 13.15
C GLU A 466 -5.84 -14.57 14.69
N MET A 467 -6.91 -14.80 15.46
CA MET A 467 -6.89 -14.78 16.93
C MET A 467 -6.68 -16.17 17.55
N ILE A 468 -5.82 -17.00 16.95
CA ILE A 468 -5.65 -18.43 17.30
C ILE A 468 -5.43 -18.66 18.80
N GLY A 469 -4.49 -17.92 19.41
CA GLY A 469 -4.18 -18.03 20.82
C GLY A 469 -5.36 -17.70 21.74
N LEU A 470 -6.35 -16.95 21.24
CA LEU A 470 -7.59 -16.62 21.95
C LEU A 470 -8.68 -17.67 21.66
N THR A 471 -8.89 -18.05 20.40
CA THR A 471 -10.00 -18.94 19.97
C THR A 471 -9.84 -20.37 20.48
N THR A 472 -8.61 -20.80 20.76
CA THR A 472 -8.29 -22.12 21.32
C THR A 472 -8.31 -22.21 22.85
N VAL A 473 -8.47 -21.10 23.58
CA VAL A 473 -8.60 -21.12 25.04
C VAL A 473 -9.90 -21.80 25.45
N ARG A 474 -9.83 -22.71 26.44
CA ARG A 474 -10.97 -23.50 26.90
C ARG A 474 -11.37 -23.15 28.33
N SER A 475 -12.67 -23.18 28.61
CA SER A 475 -13.23 -23.03 29.97
C SER A 475 -13.56 -24.36 30.66
N ASP A 476 -13.54 -25.46 29.91
CA ASP A 476 -13.61 -26.84 30.40
C ASP A 476 -12.88 -27.76 29.39
N ALA A 477 -13.14 -29.07 29.36
CA ALA A 477 -12.49 -29.98 28.43
C ALA A 477 -12.68 -29.62 26.94
N SER A 478 -13.85 -29.09 26.56
CA SER A 478 -14.28 -28.94 25.16
C SER A 478 -15.05 -27.64 24.85
N THR A 479 -15.16 -26.72 25.81
CA THR A 479 -15.88 -25.44 25.66
C THR A 479 -14.91 -24.30 25.39
N PHE A 480 -15.14 -23.57 24.30
CA PHE A 480 -14.29 -22.48 23.82
C PHE A 480 -14.97 -21.11 24.02
N PRO A 481 -14.77 -20.44 25.17
CA PRO A 481 -15.49 -19.20 25.52
C PRO A 481 -15.29 -18.06 24.51
N ALA A 482 -14.14 -17.97 23.86
CA ALA A 482 -13.88 -16.93 22.87
C ALA A 482 -14.77 -17.08 21.62
N VAL A 483 -15.06 -18.31 21.21
CA VAL A 483 -15.94 -18.60 20.08
C VAL A 483 -17.37 -18.18 20.40
N ALA A 484 -17.85 -18.45 21.63
CA ALA A 484 -19.15 -17.97 22.09
C ALA A 484 -19.23 -16.43 22.09
N GLN A 485 -18.16 -15.74 22.47
CA GLN A 485 -18.08 -14.28 22.41
C GLN A 485 -18.08 -13.75 20.96
N LEU A 486 -17.38 -14.41 20.02
CA LEU A 486 -17.41 -14.06 18.60
C LEU A 486 -18.80 -14.24 17.99
N VAL A 487 -19.52 -15.31 18.36
CA VAL A 487 -20.91 -15.53 17.95
C VAL A 487 -21.82 -14.39 18.43
N SER A 488 -21.68 -13.99 19.69
CA SER A 488 -22.42 -12.83 20.24
C SER A 488 -22.06 -11.54 19.50
N LEU A 489 -20.76 -11.29 19.30
CA LEU A 489 -20.25 -10.13 18.58
C LEU A 489 -20.76 -10.05 17.12
N ALA A 490 -20.92 -11.19 16.44
CA ALA A 490 -21.51 -11.24 15.11
C ALA A 490 -22.96 -10.74 15.10
N ALA A 491 -23.77 -11.14 16.09
CA ALA A 491 -25.15 -10.66 16.24
C ALA A 491 -25.21 -9.16 16.53
N ASP A 492 -24.31 -8.65 17.36
CA ASP A 492 -24.22 -7.21 17.66
C ASP A 492 -23.75 -6.39 16.45
N ALA A 493 -22.76 -6.87 15.71
CA ALA A 493 -22.33 -6.25 14.47
C ALA A 493 -23.47 -6.24 13.43
N ARG A 494 -24.24 -7.33 13.33
CA ARG A 494 -25.44 -7.42 12.49
C ARG A 494 -26.47 -6.36 12.86
N SER A 495 -26.68 -6.11 14.15
CA SER A 495 -27.63 -5.10 14.62
C SER A 495 -27.30 -3.66 14.17
N ILE A 496 -26.01 -3.38 13.92
CA ILE A 496 -25.52 -2.09 13.41
C ILE A 496 -25.53 -2.06 11.89
N LEU A 497 -25.01 -3.11 11.25
CA LEU A 497 -24.72 -3.14 9.81
C LEU A 497 -25.94 -3.51 8.95
N GLY A 498 -26.99 -4.07 9.56
CA GLY A 498 -28.17 -4.57 8.86
C GLY A 498 -27.89 -5.83 8.02
N SER A 499 -28.89 -6.25 7.25
CA SER A 499 -28.81 -7.47 6.43
C SER A 499 -28.03 -7.31 5.12
N ALA A 500 -27.77 -6.07 4.68
CA ALA A 500 -27.10 -5.82 3.41
C ALA A 500 -25.58 -6.06 3.45
N THR A 501 -24.95 -5.89 4.61
CA THR A 501 -23.51 -6.09 4.78
C THR A 501 -23.20 -7.56 5.05
N LYS A 502 -22.29 -8.20 4.33
CA LYS A 502 -21.86 -9.56 4.66
C LYS A 502 -20.90 -9.56 5.86
N ILE A 503 -21.06 -10.46 6.82
CA ILE A 503 -20.24 -10.54 8.03
C ILE A 503 -19.45 -11.86 8.02
N GLY A 504 -18.16 -11.78 8.35
CA GLY A 504 -17.29 -12.96 8.47
C GLY A 504 -16.20 -12.79 9.52
N TYR A 505 -15.43 -13.85 9.73
CA TYR A 505 -14.20 -13.85 10.53
C TYR A 505 -13.05 -14.34 9.62
N SER A 506 -11.87 -13.71 9.67
CA SER A 506 -10.71 -14.11 8.85
C SER A 506 -9.76 -14.97 9.69
N ALA A 507 -9.96 -16.28 9.69
CA ALA A 507 -9.09 -17.17 10.44
C ALA A 507 -7.69 -17.21 9.84
N ASP A 508 -6.68 -17.42 10.67
CA ASP A 508 -5.37 -17.83 10.15
C ASP A 508 -5.48 -19.19 9.45
N TRP A 509 -4.63 -19.44 8.46
CA TRP A 509 -4.60 -20.72 7.74
C TRP A 509 -4.29 -21.94 8.64
N THR A 510 -3.72 -21.76 9.82
CA THR A 510 -3.52 -22.81 10.84
C THR A 510 -4.66 -22.89 11.86
N GLU A 511 -5.59 -21.94 11.87
CA GLU A 511 -6.73 -21.84 12.79
C GLU A 511 -8.02 -22.41 12.20
N TYR A 512 -8.25 -22.20 10.90
CA TYR A 512 -9.57 -22.37 10.29
C TYR A 512 -10.16 -23.79 10.38
N ALA A 513 -9.32 -24.83 10.36
CA ALA A 513 -9.75 -26.21 10.16
C ALA A 513 -10.10 -26.95 11.45
N SER A 514 -9.16 -27.10 12.38
CA SER A 514 -9.39 -27.81 13.65
C SER A 514 -8.33 -27.43 14.68
N HIS A 515 -8.70 -27.43 15.96
CA HIS A 515 -7.77 -27.35 17.07
C HIS A 515 -7.45 -28.75 17.59
N ARG A 516 -6.16 -29.07 17.67
CA ARG A 516 -5.65 -30.35 18.19
C ARG A 516 -4.70 -30.06 19.36
N PRO A 517 -5.17 -30.10 20.61
CA PRO A 517 -4.34 -29.72 21.75
C PRO A 517 -3.19 -30.71 21.96
N ALA A 518 -2.00 -30.19 22.23
CA ALA A 518 -0.83 -30.99 22.58
C ALA A 518 -0.81 -31.38 24.08
N ASP A 519 -1.97 -31.77 24.63
CA ASP A 519 -2.14 -32.12 26.05
C ASP A 519 -2.24 -33.64 26.30
N GLY A 520 -1.99 -34.43 25.26
CA GLY A 520 -2.01 -35.89 25.30
C GLY A 520 -3.39 -36.52 25.15
N SER A 521 -4.47 -35.73 25.00
CA SER A 521 -5.82 -36.29 24.82
C SER A 521 -6.02 -36.97 23.47
N GLY A 522 -5.32 -36.50 22.43
CA GLY A 522 -5.56 -36.93 21.05
C GLY A 522 -6.83 -36.36 20.44
N ASP A 523 -7.45 -35.36 21.08
CA ASP A 523 -8.69 -34.76 20.61
C ASP A 523 -8.51 -33.95 19.32
N VAL A 524 -9.58 -33.89 18.53
CA VAL A 524 -9.72 -33.00 17.37
C VAL A 524 -10.99 -32.19 17.54
N TYR A 525 -10.83 -30.89 17.77
CA TYR A 525 -11.94 -29.96 17.98
C TYR A 525 -12.17 -29.08 16.76
N PHE A 526 -13.36 -29.16 16.17
CA PHE A 526 -13.85 -28.17 15.19
C PHE A 526 -14.43 -26.95 15.91
N HIS A 527 -13.60 -26.34 16.75
CA HIS A 527 -14.00 -25.33 17.72
C HIS A 527 -14.64 -24.07 17.11
N LEU A 528 -14.36 -23.75 15.84
CA LEU A 528 -14.95 -22.62 15.12
C LEU A 528 -16.27 -22.95 14.41
N ASP A 529 -16.68 -24.22 14.30
CA ASP A 529 -17.95 -24.59 13.65
C ASP A 529 -19.18 -23.87 14.23
N PRO A 530 -19.29 -23.63 15.56
CA PRO A 530 -20.37 -22.83 16.10
C PRO A 530 -20.41 -21.38 15.58
N LEU A 531 -19.24 -20.81 15.25
CA LEU A 531 -19.17 -19.49 14.61
C LEU A 531 -19.53 -19.60 13.13
N TRP A 532 -18.93 -20.54 12.40
CA TRP A 532 -19.14 -20.71 10.96
C TRP A 532 -20.56 -21.07 10.57
N SER A 533 -21.26 -21.83 11.42
CA SER A 533 -22.67 -22.20 11.23
C SER A 533 -23.65 -21.16 11.76
N ASN A 534 -23.18 -20.07 12.38
CA ASN A 534 -24.08 -19.06 12.93
C ASN A 534 -24.77 -18.28 11.80
N ALA A 535 -26.08 -18.06 11.93
CA ALA A 535 -26.88 -17.36 10.91
C ALA A 535 -26.45 -15.89 10.67
N ASN A 536 -25.63 -15.29 11.55
CA ASN A 536 -25.09 -13.95 11.34
C ASN A 536 -23.78 -13.93 10.54
N ILE A 537 -23.15 -15.09 10.29
CA ILE A 537 -21.93 -15.24 9.50
C ILE A 537 -22.31 -15.65 8.07
N ASP A 538 -21.93 -14.83 7.10
CA ASP A 538 -22.24 -15.03 5.68
C ASP A 538 -21.13 -15.75 4.91
N PHE A 539 -19.89 -15.71 5.42
CA PHE A 539 -18.73 -16.34 4.79
C PHE A 539 -17.63 -16.71 5.79
N VAL A 540 -16.85 -17.73 5.43
CA VAL A 540 -15.60 -18.09 6.09
C VAL A 540 -14.45 -17.33 5.42
N GLY A 541 -13.74 -16.50 6.17
CA GLY A 541 -12.51 -15.85 5.72
C GLY A 541 -11.28 -16.63 6.17
N ILE A 542 -10.25 -16.68 5.32
CA ILE A 542 -8.97 -17.31 5.65
C ILE A 542 -7.84 -16.39 5.16
N ASP A 543 -6.96 -16.00 6.07
CA ASP A 543 -5.69 -15.38 5.73
C ASP A 543 -4.74 -16.52 5.28
N ASN A 544 -4.78 -16.81 3.98
CA ASN A 544 -4.21 -18.03 3.39
C ASN A 544 -2.72 -17.89 3.05
N TYR A 545 -1.87 -18.38 3.95
CA TYR A 545 -0.41 -18.47 3.77
C TYR A 545 0.09 -19.92 3.66
N MET A 546 -0.74 -20.83 3.13
CA MET A 546 -0.32 -22.21 2.89
C MET A 546 0.85 -22.26 1.90
N PRO A 547 1.91 -23.06 2.18
CA PRO A 547 3.03 -23.21 1.28
C PRO A 547 2.58 -23.90 -0.02
N LEU A 548 2.85 -23.25 -1.16
CA LEU A 548 2.61 -23.85 -2.49
C LEU A 548 3.75 -24.75 -2.97
N ALA A 549 4.89 -24.74 -2.28
CA ALA A 549 6.08 -25.50 -2.67
C ALA A 549 7.06 -25.55 -1.51
N ASP A 550 7.84 -26.62 -1.43
CA ASP A 550 9.02 -26.73 -0.57
C ASP A 550 10.32 -26.57 -1.39
N TRP A 551 10.33 -25.54 -2.25
CA TRP A 551 11.45 -25.32 -3.16
C TRP A 551 12.70 -24.86 -2.39
N ARG A 552 13.80 -25.61 -2.52
CA ARG A 552 15.09 -25.28 -1.91
C ARG A 552 16.03 -24.64 -2.92
N ASP A 553 16.99 -23.86 -2.44
CA ASP A 553 18.03 -23.30 -3.32
C ASP A 553 18.88 -24.41 -3.96
N GLY A 554 19.25 -24.21 -5.23
CA GLY A 554 20.07 -25.15 -6.00
C GLY A 554 19.27 -26.17 -6.79
N PHE A 555 19.87 -27.33 -7.09
CA PHE A 555 19.29 -28.38 -7.92
C PHE A 555 19.35 -29.78 -7.27
N ASP A 556 19.79 -29.86 -6.01
CA ASP A 556 19.96 -31.12 -5.29
C ASP A 556 18.67 -31.62 -4.63
N HIS A 557 17.64 -30.79 -4.54
CA HIS A 557 16.35 -31.13 -3.94
C HIS A 557 15.46 -31.96 -4.89
N LEU A 558 14.41 -32.57 -4.33
CA LEU A 558 13.56 -33.52 -5.04
C LEU A 558 12.85 -32.89 -6.25
N ASP A 559 12.34 -31.67 -6.13
CA ASP A 559 11.60 -31.03 -7.23
C ASP A 559 12.48 -30.73 -8.45
N ALA A 560 13.72 -30.26 -8.23
CA ALA A 560 14.68 -30.05 -9.32
C ALA A 560 15.08 -31.38 -9.98
N ARG A 561 15.29 -32.44 -9.19
CA ARG A 561 15.57 -33.80 -9.70
C ARG A 561 14.38 -34.41 -10.44
N ALA A 562 13.15 -34.03 -10.07
CA ALA A 562 11.93 -34.39 -10.78
C ALA A 562 11.74 -33.62 -12.10
N GLY A 563 12.64 -32.70 -12.44
CA GLY A 563 12.64 -31.97 -13.70
C GLY A 563 11.77 -30.71 -13.70
N VAL A 564 11.34 -30.23 -12.52
CA VAL A 564 10.64 -28.95 -12.41
C VAL A 564 11.61 -27.83 -12.81
N PRO A 565 11.28 -26.98 -13.81
CA PRO A 565 12.25 -26.07 -14.39
C PRO A 565 12.50 -24.82 -13.53
N SER A 566 11.58 -24.47 -12.63
CA SER A 566 11.61 -23.23 -11.86
C SER A 566 10.60 -23.27 -10.71
N PRO A 567 10.88 -22.61 -9.56
CA PRO A 567 9.90 -22.38 -8.51
C PRO A 567 8.70 -21.52 -8.97
N TYR A 568 8.83 -20.84 -10.11
CA TYR A 568 7.79 -20.01 -10.70
C TYR A 568 7.00 -20.73 -11.80
N ASP A 569 7.22 -22.03 -12.02
CA ASP A 569 6.46 -22.79 -13.01
C ASP A 569 4.99 -22.94 -12.55
N PRO A 570 4.00 -22.44 -13.33
CA PRO A 570 2.62 -22.49 -12.86
C PRO A 570 2.02 -23.87 -12.81
N ALA A 571 2.48 -24.84 -13.62
CA ALA A 571 1.95 -26.19 -13.56
C ALA A 571 2.40 -26.87 -12.25
N TYR A 572 3.66 -26.65 -11.87
CA TYR A 572 4.19 -27.05 -10.56
C TYR A 572 3.41 -26.41 -9.40
N LEU A 573 3.30 -25.08 -9.37
CA LEU A 573 2.59 -24.37 -8.30
C LEU A 573 1.10 -24.75 -8.23
N THR A 574 0.44 -24.93 -9.38
CA THR A 574 -0.97 -25.36 -9.43
C THR A 574 -1.14 -26.79 -8.93
N GLY A 575 -0.21 -27.70 -9.28
CA GLY A 575 -0.23 -29.08 -8.83
C GLY A 575 -0.15 -29.21 -7.31
N ASN A 576 0.52 -28.28 -6.65
CA ASN A 576 0.70 -28.27 -5.19
C ASN A 576 -0.45 -27.60 -4.41
N VAL A 577 -1.48 -27.06 -5.07
CA VAL A 577 -2.63 -26.45 -4.34
C VAL A 577 -3.40 -27.49 -3.51
N ALA A 578 -3.42 -28.75 -3.96
CA ALA A 578 -4.07 -29.87 -3.29
C ALA A 578 -3.13 -31.09 -3.17
N ALA A 579 -1.85 -30.81 -2.96
CA ALA A 579 -0.79 -31.81 -2.79
C ALA A 579 0.35 -31.19 -1.97
N GLY A 580 1.35 -31.99 -1.61
CA GLY A 580 2.55 -31.50 -0.93
C GLY A 580 2.35 -31.26 0.57
N GLU A 581 3.00 -30.23 1.10
CA GLU A 581 2.97 -29.96 2.54
C GLU A 581 1.54 -29.63 3.00
N LEU A 582 1.13 -30.17 4.15
CA LEU A 582 -0.21 -30.07 4.77
C LEU A 582 -1.31 -30.87 4.08
N PHE A 583 -1.02 -31.49 2.92
CA PHE A 583 -1.94 -32.39 2.23
C PHE A 583 -1.41 -33.83 2.23
N ASP A 584 -0.27 -34.07 1.57
CA ASP A 584 0.35 -35.39 1.45
C ASP A 584 1.30 -35.69 2.62
N TRP A 585 1.96 -34.66 3.13
CA TRP A 585 3.00 -34.78 4.17
C TRP A 585 3.08 -33.51 5.01
N TYR A 586 3.77 -33.57 6.16
CA TYR A 586 4.06 -32.40 6.99
C TYR A 586 5.39 -32.60 7.72
N TYR A 587 6.04 -31.51 8.11
CA TYR A 587 7.22 -31.57 8.98
C TYR A 587 6.81 -31.76 10.45
N PRO A 588 7.27 -32.82 11.15
CA PRO A 588 6.94 -33.03 12.56
C PRO A 588 7.50 -31.95 13.49
N THR A 589 8.66 -31.38 13.15
CA THR A 589 9.33 -30.33 13.92
C THR A 589 9.90 -29.24 13.01
N PRO A 590 10.15 -28.02 13.54
CA PRO A 590 10.89 -26.99 12.80
C PRO A 590 12.29 -27.45 12.37
N ALA A 591 12.96 -28.28 13.18
CA ALA A 591 14.28 -28.82 12.82
C ALA A 591 14.21 -29.77 11.62
N ASP A 592 13.12 -30.54 11.47
CA ASP A 592 12.91 -31.38 10.28
C ASP A 592 12.67 -30.53 9.03
N ARG A 593 12.03 -29.35 9.18
CA ARG A 593 11.81 -28.39 8.09
C ARG A 593 13.11 -27.71 7.66
N ASP A 594 13.95 -27.32 8.62
CA ASP A 594 15.19 -26.58 8.38
C ASP A 594 16.35 -27.47 7.85
N ALA A 595 16.22 -28.79 7.97
CA ALA A 595 17.18 -29.79 7.47
C ALA A 595 17.00 -30.09 5.98
#